data_AF-M3XRP6-F1
#
_entry.id   AF-M3XRP6-F1
#
_cell.length_a   1.000
_cell.length_b   1.000
_cell.length_c   1.000
_cell.angle_alpha   90.00
_cell.angle_beta   90.00
_cell.angle_gamma   90.00
#
_symmetry.space_group_name_H-M   'P 1'
#
loop_
_entity.id
_entity.type
_entity.pdbx_description
1 polymer ?
#
loop_
_entity_poly.entity_id
_entity_poly.type
_entity_poly.pdbx_seq_one_letter_code
_entity_poly.pdbx_strand_id
1 'polypeptide(L)'
;MAVNFNDRNCGFFQREVVDFINKQILRNGVSPHFYSMQLCKSWSDMEKKLRDVLTNSAVAEATKEACAWKTLAQAVCMAQRQKREHAEKVKKLQDQLDEQKLFTNVLVGTVNRLRDIQEREKKAAQLQLQESLTALRGVEEERNLLRNELLRASIAQSQKQDRAVENKGKEMWMFGAAAEAAAVPAGNNSRSTWKGKHYPSKKFFSKRLKQESGFYCSARQAVRGKGGDWDCQQCHSVNFSWRKKCFKCKNFQDAREGERSAHN
;
A
#
# COMPACT_ATOMS: atom_id res chain seq x y z
N MET A 1 -20.97 18.86 -52.72
CA MET A 1 -20.71 20.32 -52.60
C MET A 1 -21.47 20.98 -51.47
N ALA A 2 -22.80 20.80 -51.37
CA ALA A 2 -23.62 21.38 -50.31
C ALA A 2 -23.13 21.09 -48.88
N VAL A 3 -23.50 21.96 -47.93
CA VAL A 3 -23.49 21.75 -46.48
C VAL A 3 -24.73 20.93 -46.13
N ASN A 4 -24.54 19.83 -45.37
CA ASN A 4 -25.64 18.98 -44.92
C ASN A 4 -26.17 19.48 -43.57
N PHE A 5 -27.35 20.12 -43.55
CA PHE A 5 -28.01 20.54 -42.31
C PHE A 5 -28.31 19.36 -41.36
N ASN A 6 -28.54 18.16 -41.89
CA ASN A 6 -28.83 16.98 -41.08
C ASN A 6 -27.55 16.36 -40.46
N ASP A 7 -26.34 16.81 -40.83
CA ASP A 7 -25.13 16.47 -40.09
C ASP A 7 -25.12 17.27 -38.78
N ARG A 8 -25.18 16.55 -37.65
CA ARG A 8 -25.09 17.13 -36.31
C ARG A 8 -23.85 18.01 -36.14
N ASN A 9 -22.79 17.83 -36.92
CA ASN A 9 -21.53 18.58 -36.85
C ASN A 9 -21.45 19.79 -37.79
N CYS A 10 -22.49 20.11 -38.57
CA CYS A 10 -22.45 21.24 -39.50
C CYS A 10 -22.29 22.62 -38.82
N GLY A 11 -22.59 22.72 -37.51
CA GLY A 11 -22.43 23.95 -36.73
C GLY A 11 -23.50 25.03 -36.96
N PHE A 12 -24.37 24.85 -37.96
CA PHE A 12 -25.54 25.69 -38.20
C PHE A 12 -26.75 25.17 -37.41
N PHE A 13 -27.58 26.10 -36.93
CA PHE A 13 -28.81 25.80 -36.19
C PHE A 13 -30.09 26.16 -36.96
N GLN A 14 -30.00 27.07 -37.93
CA GLN A 14 -31.10 27.50 -38.78
C GLN A 14 -30.95 26.89 -40.18
N ARG A 15 -32.03 26.30 -40.72
CA ARG A 15 -32.02 25.61 -42.01
C ARG A 15 -31.89 26.59 -43.17
N GLU A 16 -32.57 27.72 -43.02
CA GLU A 16 -32.69 28.83 -43.97
C GLU A 16 -31.31 29.41 -44.31
N VAL A 17 -30.41 29.48 -43.33
CA VAL A 17 -29.02 29.91 -43.49
C VAL A 17 -28.22 28.91 -44.31
N VAL A 18 -28.38 27.60 -44.04
CA VAL A 18 -27.71 26.54 -44.81
C VAL A 18 -28.25 26.48 -46.24
N ASP A 19 -29.55 26.62 -46.44
CA ASP A 19 -30.17 26.61 -47.76
C ASP A 19 -29.80 27.87 -48.56
N PHE A 20 -29.67 29.04 -47.92
CA PHE A 20 -29.10 30.24 -48.54
C PHE A 20 -27.64 30.04 -48.96
N ILE A 21 -26.77 29.56 -48.07
CA ILE A 21 -25.35 29.29 -48.36
C ILE A 21 -25.22 28.27 -49.51
N ASN A 22 -25.99 27.19 -49.47
CA ASN A 22 -26.05 26.20 -50.54
C ASN A 22 -26.52 26.82 -51.87
N LYS A 23 -27.54 27.69 -51.84
CA LYS A 23 -28.04 28.40 -53.02
C LYS A 23 -27.02 29.36 -53.62
N GLN A 24 -26.20 30.05 -52.82
CA GLN A 24 -25.11 30.90 -53.34
C GLN A 24 -23.98 30.05 -53.96
N ILE A 25 -23.56 28.98 -53.28
CA ILE A 25 -22.53 28.05 -53.79
C ILE A 25 -22.99 27.39 -55.12
N LEU A 26 -24.29 27.11 -55.27
CA LEU A 26 -24.84 26.55 -56.51
C LEU A 26 -25.01 27.59 -57.63
N ARG A 27 -25.44 28.82 -57.31
CA ARG A 27 -25.63 29.91 -58.28
C ARG A 27 -24.33 30.31 -58.98
N ASN A 28 -23.23 30.32 -58.24
CA ASN A 28 -21.94 30.79 -58.72
C ASN A 28 -21.08 29.69 -59.39
N GLY A 29 -21.67 28.51 -59.66
CA GLY A 29 -21.05 27.42 -60.39
C GLY A 29 -20.18 26.48 -59.54
N VAL A 30 -19.81 25.31 -60.10
CA VAL A 30 -19.00 24.29 -59.41
C VAL A 30 -17.55 24.33 -59.92
N SER A 31 -16.66 24.93 -59.13
CA SER A 31 -15.22 25.03 -59.40
C SER A 31 -14.43 23.81 -58.89
N PRO A 32 -13.36 23.38 -59.59
CA PRO A 32 -12.41 22.38 -59.10
C PRO A 32 -11.82 22.68 -57.71
N HIS A 33 -11.70 23.97 -57.34
CA HIS A 33 -11.18 24.39 -56.03
C HIS A 33 -12.04 23.90 -54.85
N PHE A 34 -13.31 23.56 -55.05
CA PHE A 34 -14.13 23.02 -53.97
C PHE A 34 -13.69 21.63 -53.50
N TYR A 35 -13.09 20.81 -54.37
CA TYR A 35 -12.56 19.51 -53.96
C TYR A 35 -11.29 19.66 -53.12
N SER A 36 -10.38 20.57 -53.46
CA SER A 36 -9.18 20.83 -52.67
C SER A 36 -9.50 21.45 -51.30
N MET A 37 -10.59 22.23 -51.21
CA MET A 37 -11.18 22.75 -49.98
C MET A 37 -11.80 21.69 -49.07
N GLN A 38 -12.41 20.64 -49.63
CA GLN A 38 -12.97 19.52 -48.83
C GLN A 38 -11.91 18.66 -48.14
N LEU A 39 -10.65 18.71 -48.60
CA LEU A 39 -9.55 17.89 -48.09
C LEU A 39 -8.71 18.56 -46.97
N CYS A 40 -9.02 19.80 -46.57
CA CYS A 40 -8.34 20.46 -45.46
C CYS A 40 -8.66 19.81 -44.11
N LYS A 41 -7.65 19.67 -43.24
CA LYS A 41 -7.79 19.10 -41.89
C LYS A 41 -7.74 20.16 -40.79
N SER A 42 -7.12 21.32 -41.05
CA SER A 42 -7.11 22.48 -40.16
C SER A 42 -7.70 23.73 -40.83
N TRP A 43 -8.00 24.75 -40.03
CA TRP A 43 -8.32 26.08 -40.53
C TRP A 43 -7.15 26.71 -41.31
N SER A 44 -5.91 26.52 -40.85
CA SER A 44 -4.71 27.09 -41.52
C SER A 44 -4.55 26.59 -42.96
N ASP A 45 -4.75 25.28 -43.19
CA ASP A 45 -4.74 24.69 -44.54
C ASP A 45 -5.83 25.29 -45.45
N MET A 46 -6.95 25.67 -44.84
CA MET A 46 -8.14 26.18 -45.52
C MET A 46 -8.02 27.67 -45.85
N GLU A 47 -7.58 28.47 -44.89
CA GLU A 47 -7.30 29.90 -45.08
C GLU A 47 -6.21 30.11 -46.14
N LYS A 48 -5.16 29.27 -46.14
CA LYS A 48 -4.11 29.32 -47.17
C LYS A 48 -4.69 29.05 -48.56
N LYS A 49 -5.46 27.98 -48.75
CA LYS A 49 -6.08 27.68 -50.06
C LYS A 49 -7.10 28.73 -50.50
N LEU A 50 -7.86 29.31 -49.57
CA LEU A 50 -8.74 30.44 -49.89
C LEU A 50 -7.91 31.62 -50.39
N ARG A 51 -6.82 31.98 -49.70
CA ARG A 51 -5.89 33.05 -50.11
C ARG A 51 -5.35 32.78 -51.53
N ASP A 52 -4.86 31.57 -51.79
CA ASP A 52 -4.34 31.18 -53.11
C ASP A 52 -5.39 31.41 -54.23
N VAL A 53 -6.66 31.04 -53.98
CA VAL A 53 -7.78 31.25 -54.92
C VAL A 53 -8.17 32.73 -55.07
N LEU A 54 -8.19 33.49 -53.98
CA LEU A 54 -8.56 34.92 -54.00
C LEU A 54 -7.49 35.77 -54.71
N THR A 55 -6.21 35.46 -54.53
CA THR A 55 -5.10 36.18 -55.20
C THR A 55 -4.96 35.87 -56.68
N ASN A 56 -5.62 34.82 -57.19
CA ASN A 56 -5.52 34.43 -58.58
C ASN A 56 -6.41 35.30 -59.48
N SER A 57 -5.78 36.15 -60.30
CA SER A 57 -6.45 37.05 -61.25
C SER A 57 -7.17 36.32 -62.39
N ALA A 58 -6.84 35.06 -62.67
CA ALA A 58 -7.52 34.26 -63.69
C ALA A 58 -8.82 33.59 -63.17
N VAL A 59 -9.14 33.70 -61.88
CA VAL A 59 -10.38 33.17 -61.31
C VAL A 59 -11.49 34.22 -61.38
N ALA A 60 -12.62 33.87 -62.00
CA ALA A 60 -13.79 34.74 -62.09
C ALA A 60 -14.37 35.07 -60.70
N GLU A 61 -14.84 36.30 -60.50
CA GLU A 61 -15.19 36.82 -59.17
C GLU A 61 -16.31 36.02 -58.47
N ALA A 62 -17.32 35.56 -59.23
CA ALA A 62 -18.36 34.66 -58.69
C ALA A 62 -17.78 33.37 -58.09
N THR A 63 -16.71 32.81 -58.68
CA THR A 63 -16.02 31.63 -58.12
C THR A 63 -15.24 31.98 -56.84
N LYS A 64 -14.69 33.19 -56.72
CA LYS A 64 -14.07 33.67 -55.47
C LYS A 64 -15.09 33.83 -54.36
N GLU A 65 -16.24 34.46 -54.64
CA GLU A 65 -17.36 34.56 -53.70
C GLU A 65 -17.82 33.17 -53.22
N ALA A 66 -18.02 32.23 -54.16
CA ALA A 66 -18.46 30.89 -53.84
C ALA A 66 -17.42 30.11 -53.01
N CYS A 67 -16.12 30.34 -53.27
CA CYS A 67 -15.02 29.83 -52.45
C CYS A 67 -15.04 30.43 -51.04
N ALA A 68 -15.29 31.73 -50.89
CA ALA A 68 -15.44 32.38 -49.58
C ALA A 68 -16.64 31.82 -48.79
N TRP A 69 -17.84 31.74 -49.39
CA TRP A 69 -19.02 31.14 -48.76
C TRP A 69 -18.78 29.69 -48.35
N LYS A 70 -18.13 28.89 -49.22
CA LYS A 70 -17.80 27.49 -48.93
C LYS A 70 -16.78 27.38 -47.79
N THR A 71 -15.76 28.24 -47.78
CA THR A 71 -14.74 28.32 -46.72
C THR A 71 -15.36 28.64 -45.37
N LEU A 72 -16.15 29.71 -45.28
CA LEU A 72 -16.81 30.14 -44.04
C LEU A 72 -17.72 29.04 -43.48
N ALA A 73 -18.49 28.38 -44.35
CA ALA A 73 -19.33 27.27 -43.92
C ALA A 73 -18.53 26.06 -43.39
N GLN A 74 -17.40 25.73 -44.02
CA GLN A 74 -16.51 24.67 -43.51
C GLN A 74 -15.79 25.08 -42.21
N ALA A 75 -15.46 26.36 -42.02
CA ALA A 75 -14.91 26.90 -40.77
C ALA A 75 -15.86 26.65 -39.60
N VAL A 76 -17.16 26.93 -39.78
CA VAL A 76 -18.22 26.70 -38.79
C VAL A 76 -18.34 25.20 -38.45
N CYS A 77 -18.32 24.31 -39.47
CA CYS A 77 -18.27 22.86 -39.23
C CYS A 77 -17.04 22.44 -38.41
N MET A 78 -15.85 22.95 -38.76
CA MET A 78 -14.59 22.61 -38.10
C MET A 78 -14.58 23.08 -36.63
N ALA A 79 -15.00 24.31 -36.36
CA ALA A 79 -15.06 24.87 -35.01
C ALA A 79 -16.06 24.11 -34.12
N GLN A 80 -17.25 23.78 -34.65
CA GLN A 80 -18.24 22.97 -33.91
C GLN A 80 -17.73 21.55 -33.63
N ARG A 81 -17.04 20.93 -34.59
CA ARG A 81 -16.41 19.62 -34.42
C ARG A 81 -15.32 19.66 -33.33
N GLN A 82 -14.40 20.62 -33.41
CA GLN A 82 -13.35 20.81 -32.40
C GLN A 82 -13.95 21.01 -31.00
N LYS A 83 -14.98 21.87 -30.86
CA LYS A 83 -15.69 22.09 -29.60
C LYS A 83 -16.22 20.79 -28.99
N ARG A 84 -16.75 19.86 -29.80
CA ARG A 84 -17.19 18.53 -29.33
C ARG A 84 -16.03 17.62 -28.95
N GLU A 85 -15.01 17.51 -29.81
CA GLU A 85 -13.84 16.70 -29.49
C GLU A 85 -13.14 17.18 -28.20
N HIS A 86 -13.14 18.49 -27.91
CA HIS A 86 -12.67 19.03 -26.64
C HIS A 86 -13.61 18.71 -25.47
N ALA A 87 -14.93 18.85 -25.63
CA ALA A 87 -15.89 18.48 -24.59
C ALA A 87 -15.84 16.99 -24.23
N GLU A 88 -15.66 16.10 -25.21
CA GLU A 88 -15.49 14.66 -25.01
C GLU A 88 -14.18 14.33 -24.28
N LYS A 89 -13.07 15.00 -24.65
CA LYS A 89 -11.78 14.89 -23.94
C LYS A 89 -11.88 15.38 -22.49
N VAL A 90 -12.54 16.52 -22.26
CA VAL A 90 -12.79 17.06 -20.90
C VAL A 90 -13.66 16.10 -20.08
N LYS A 91 -14.74 15.55 -20.67
CA LYS A 91 -15.57 14.55 -19.98
C LYS A 91 -14.73 13.32 -19.60
N LYS A 92 -13.96 12.76 -20.52
CA LYS A 92 -13.12 11.59 -20.23
C LYS A 92 -12.09 11.86 -19.12
N LEU A 93 -11.49 13.06 -19.09
CA LEU A 93 -10.59 13.46 -18.01
C LEU A 93 -11.32 13.63 -16.67
N GLN A 94 -12.56 14.10 -16.68
CA GLN A 94 -13.41 14.19 -15.48
C GLN A 94 -13.78 12.80 -14.96
N ASP A 95 -14.21 11.89 -15.84
CA ASP A 95 -14.52 10.50 -15.51
C ASP A 95 -13.29 9.83 -14.84
N GLN A 96 -12.09 10.02 -15.40
CA GLN A 96 -10.82 9.54 -14.82
C GLN A 96 -10.45 10.21 -13.49
N LEU A 97 -10.73 11.51 -13.32
CA LEU A 97 -10.51 12.22 -12.06
C LEU A 97 -11.40 11.63 -10.94
N ASP A 98 -12.65 11.32 -11.26
CA ASP A 98 -13.60 10.77 -10.30
C ASP A 98 -13.30 9.30 -9.96
N GLU A 99 -12.80 8.50 -10.91
CA GLU A 99 -12.17 7.19 -10.60
C GLU A 99 -11.02 7.34 -9.60
N GLN A 100 -10.10 8.29 -9.82
CA GLN A 100 -8.97 8.52 -8.91
C GLN A 100 -9.43 8.97 -7.51
N LYS A 101 -10.47 9.80 -7.41
CA LYS A 101 -11.10 10.14 -6.11
C LYS A 101 -11.66 8.91 -5.40
N LEU A 102 -12.33 8.01 -6.13
CA LEU A 102 -12.87 6.77 -5.56
C LEU A 102 -11.75 5.86 -5.03
N PHE A 103 -10.67 5.66 -5.79
CA PHE A 103 -9.50 4.93 -5.30
C PHE A 103 -8.86 5.58 -4.07
N THR A 104 -8.67 6.90 -4.07
CA THR A 104 -8.14 7.64 -2.90
C THR A 104 -9.05 7.50 -1.68
N ASN A 105 -10.37 7.59 -1.84
CA ASN A 105 -11.33 7.42 -0.75
C ASN A 105 -11.27 6.00 -0.15
N VAL A 106 -11.10 4.96 -0.99
CA VAL A 106 -10.91 3.57 -0.52
C VAL A 106 -9.60 3.43 0.28
N LEU A 107 -8.49 4.03 -0.20
CA LEU A 107 -7.20 3.99 0.49
C LEU A 107 -7.21 4.77 1.82
N VAL A 108 -7.84 5.94 1.87
CA VAL A 108 -8.06 6.67 3.13
C VAL A 108 -8.92 5.84 4.09
N GLY A 109 -9.95 5.15 3.56
CA GLY A 109 -10.79 4.24 4.33
C GLY A 109 -10.03 3.04 4.92
N THR A 110 -9.10 2.42 4.18
CA THR A 110 -8.28 1.32 4.72
C THR A 110 -7.24 1.79 5.72
N VAL A 111 -6.55 2.91 5.45
CA VAL A 111 -5.59 3.52 6.39
C VAL A 111 -6.26 3.90 7.71
N ASN A 112 -7.47 4.47 7.68
CA ASN A 112 -8.22 4.78 8.90
C ASN A 112 -8.61 3.52 9.68
N ARG A 113 -9.08 2.46 9.02
CA ARG A 113 -9.38 1.18 9.69
C ARG A 113 -8.13 0.56 10.35
N LEU A 114 -6.98 0.63 9.70
CA LEU A 114 -5.71 0.14 10.26
C LEU A 114 -5.28 0.97 11.48
N ARG A 115 -5.43 2.30 11.43
CA ARG A 115 -5.21 3.22 12.55
C ARG A 115 -6.10 2.87 13.75
N ASP A 116 -7.40 2.65 13.51
CA ASP A 116 -8.37 2.28 14.55
C ASP A 116 -8.02 0.93 15.22
N ILE A 117 -7.58 -0.05 14.44
CA ILE A 117 -7.13 -1.36 14.94
C ILE A 117 -5.86 -1.18 15.80
N GLN A 118 -4.86 -0.48 15.29
CA GLN A 118 -3.60 -0.22 15.99
C GLN A 118 -3.83 0.53 17.32
N GLU A 119 -4.75 1.49 17.36
CA GLU A 119 -5.07 2.22 18.59
C GLU A 119 -5.79 1.34 19.62
N ARG A 120 -6.69 0.44 19.18
CA ARG A 120 -7.33 -0.56 20.05
C ARG A 120 -6.32 -1.57 20.61
N GLU A 121 -5.43 -2.09 19.78
CA GLU A 121 -4.36 -2.99 20.20
C GLU A 121 -3.39 -2.31 21.18
N LYS A 122 -3.01 -1.05 20.93
CA LYS A 122 -2.21 -0.24 21.86
C LYS A 122 -2.91 -0.05 23.21
N LYS A 123 -4.20 0.29 23.22
CA LYS A 123 -4.99 0.43 24.46
C LYS A 123 -5.11 -0.88 25.23
N ALA A 124 -5.37 -2.00 24.53
CA ALA A 124 -5.43 -3.32 25.16
C ALA A 124 -4.08 -3.73 25.76
N ALA A 125 -2.97 -3.52 25.06
CA ALA A 125 -1.62 -3.77 25.56
C ALA A 125 -1.25 -2.89 26.76
N GLN A 126 -1.69 -1.62 26.76
CA GLN A 126 -1.50 -0.70 27.89
C GLN A 126 -2.28 -1.13 29.15
N LEU A 127 -3.53 -1.58 28.99
CA LEU A 127 -4.33 -2.14 30.09
C LEU A 127 -3.70 -3.42 30.65
N GLN A 128 -3.32 -4.38 29.78
CA GLN A 128 -2.64 -5.61 30.19
C GLN A 128 -1.30 -5.35 30.91
N LEU A 129 -0.54 -4.32 30.48
CA LEU A 129 0.66 -3.89 31.19
C LEU A 129 0.30 -3.34 32.57
N GLN A 130 -0.70 -2.48 32.69
CA GLN A 130 -1.16 -1.94 33.97
C GLN A 130 -1.63 -3.03 34.94
N GLU A 131 -2.40 -4.01 34.46
CA GLU A 131 -2.81 -5.20 35.23
C GLU A 131 -1.62 -6.03 35.70
N SER A 132 -0.60 -6.21 34.85
CA SER A 132 0.62 -6.93 35.24
C SER A 132 1.44 -6.18 36.29
N LEU A 133 1.44 -4.85 36.25
CA LEU A 133 2.14 -3.99 37.22
C LEU A 133 1.43 -3.95 38.58
N THR A 134 0.10 -3.97 38.62
CA THR A 134 -0.64 -4.07 39.89
C THR A 134 -0.48 -5.45 40.53
N ALA A 135 -0.49 -6.53 39.73
CA ALA A 135 -0.22 -7.88 40.21
C ALA A 135 1.21 -8.03 40.77
N LEU A 136 2.22 -7.48 40.07
CA LEU A 136 3.62 -7.48 40.55
C LEU A 136 3.79 -6.69 41.86
N ARG A 137 3.08 -5.56 42.01
CA ARG A 137 3.07 -4.78 43.26
C ARG A 137 2.56 -5.61 44.44
N GLY A 138 1.43 -6.32 44.28
CA GLY A 138 0.88 -7.18 45.32
C GLY A 138 1.86 -8.28 45.76
N VAL A 139 2.52 -8.94 44.80
CA VAL A 139 3.55 -9.96 45.10
C VAL A 139 4.80 -9.36 45.77
N GLU A 140 5.17 -8.11 45.45
CA GLU A 140 6.22 -7.38 46.16
C GLU A 140 5.82 -7.03 47.60
N GLU A 141 4.57 -6.63 47.82
CA GLU A 141 4.02 -6.35 49.16
C GLU A 141 3.95 -7.64 50.01
N GLU A 142 3.46 -8.75 49.48
CA GLU A 142 3.50 -10.09 50.11
C GLU A 142 4.93 -10.51 50.48
N ARG A 143 5.88 -10.39 49.53
CA ARG A 143 7.30 -10.68 49.76
C ARG A 143 7.87 -9.83 50.90
N ASN A 144 7.48 -8.55 50.99
CA ASN A 144 7.95 -7.65 52.03
C ASN A 144 7.33 -7.99 53.40
N LEU A 145 6.07 -8.39 53.46
CA LEU A 145 5.43 -8.89 54.69
C LEU A 145 6.14 -10.14 55.21
N LEU A 146 6.31 -11.16 54.37
CA LEU A 146 7.02 -12.40 54.73
C LEU A 146 8.47 -12.15 55.17
N ARG A 147 9.17 -11.20 54.52
CA ARG A 147 10.52 -10.79 54.95
C ARG A 147 10.51 -10.15 56.34
N ASN A 148 9.52 -9.31 56.66
CA ASN A 148 9.39 -8.68 57.97
C ASN A 148 9.03 -9.70 59.06
N GLU A 149 8.21 -10.71 58.75
CA GLU A 149 7.89 -11.82 59.66
C GLU A 149 9.13 -12.68 59.96
N LEU A 150 9.90 -13.04 58.93
CA LEU A 150 11.16 -13.77 59.09
C LEU A 150 12.19 -12.98 59.93
N LEU A 151 12.29 -11.66 59.75
CA LEU A 151 13.16 -10.81 60.56
C LEU A 151 12.72 -10.79 62.04
N ARG A 152 11.40 -10.66 62.31
CA ARG A 152 10.86 -10.75 63.68
C ARG A 152 11.14 -12.12 64.33
N ALA A 153 10.93 -13.20 63.57
CA ALA A 153 11.21 -14.56 64.04
C ALA A 153 12.70 -14.76 64.36
N SER A 154 13.60 -14.25 63.51
CA SER A 154 15.05 -14.28 63.73
C SER A 154 15.46 -13.52 65.00
N ILE A 155 14.97 -12.29 65.19
CA ILE A 155 15.26 -11.49 66.41
C ILE A 155 14.73 -12.21 67.67
N ALA A 156 13.52 -12.77 67.61
CA ALA A 156 12.96 -13.54 68.72
C ALA A 156 13.70 -14.87 68.98
N GLN A 157 14.41 -15.42 67.99
CA GLN A 157 15.28 -16.58 68.15
C GLN A 157 16.61 -16.19 68.78
N SER A 158 17.26 -15.10 68.34
CA SER A 158 18.48 -14.57 68.98
C SER A 158 18.21 -14.23 70.45
N GLN A 159 17.16 -13.48 70.78
CA GLN A 159 16.81 -13.14 72.16
C GLN A 159 16.54 -14.38 73.05
N LYS A 160 16.10 -15.50 72.48
CA LYS A 160 15.97 -16.78 73.20
C LYS A 160 17.33 -17.44 73.42
N GLN A 161 18.26 -17.35 72.46
CA GLN A 161 19.63 -17.82 72.64
C GLN A 161 20.37 -16.96 73.67
N ASP A 162 20.23 -15.64 73.62
CA ASP A 162 20.83 -14.70 74.58
C ASP A 162 20.34 -14.98 76.01
N ARG A 163 19.01 -15.10 76.22
CA ARG A 163 18.47 -15.50 77.54
C ARG A 163 18.87 -16.90 77.98
N ALA A 164 19.03 -17.85 77.05
CA ALA A 164 19.49 -19.19 77.38
C ALA A 164 20.98 -19.22 77.77
N VAL A 165 21.81 -18.38 77.15
CA VAL A 165 23.22 -18.16 77.51
C VAL A 165 23.31 -17.40 78.84
N GLU A 166 22.47 -16.39 79.08
CA GLU A 166 22.45 -15.63 80.33
C GLU A 166 21.99 -16.49 81.53
N ASN A 167 20.97 -17.33 81.35
CA ASN A 167 20.55 -18.30 82.37
C ASN A 167 21.62 -19.37 82.60
N LYS A 168 22.23 -19.93 81.54
CA LYS A 168 23.37 -20.86 81.69
C LYS A 168 24.59 -20.19 82.32
N GLY A 169 24.80 -18.89 82.13
CA GLY A 169 25.82 -18.13 82.82
C GLY A 169 25.58 -18.07 84.33
N LYS A 170 24.32 -17.88 84.74
CA LYS A 170 23.91 -17.90 86.15
C LYS A 170 23.98 -19.31 86.77
N GLU A 171 23.65 -20.35 86.00
CA GLU A 171 23.84 -21.75 86.41
C GLU A 171 25.33 -22.13 86.50
N MET A 172 26.17 -21.66 85.58
CA MET A 172 27.62 -21.94 85.58
C MET A 172 28.41 -21.07 86.57
N TRP A 173 27.81 -20.04 87.15
CA TRP A 173 28.34 -19.37 88.36
C TRP A 173 28.03 -20.14 89.66
N MET A 174 27.16 -21.17 89.62
CA MET A 174 26.88 -22.05 90.77
C MET A 174 27.75 -23.32 90.80
N PHE A 175 28.42 -23.68 89.70
CA PHE A 175 29.30 -24.86 89.62
C PHE A 175 30.63 -24.50 88.95
N GLY A 176 31.73 -24.68 89.69
CA GLY A 176 33.07 -24.24 89.30
C GLY A 176 33.58 -24.84 87.99
N ALA A 177 34.33 -24.04 87.23
CA ALA A 177 34.76 -24.39 85.89
C ALA A 177 35.83 -25.50 85.85
N ALA A 178 35.60 -26.49 84.99
CA ALA A 178 36.64 -27.34 84.41
C ALA A 178 36.53 -27.23 82.88
N ALA A 179 37.66 -26.99 82.20
CA ALA A 179 37.70 -26.79 80.76
C ALA A 179 38.24 -28.05 80.07
N GLU A 180 37.52 -28.56 79.06
CA GLU A 180 38.02 -29.62 78.19
C GLU A 180 37.57 -29.38 76.74
N ALA A 181 38.50 -29.50 75.80
CA ALA A 181 38.35 -29.03 74.43
C ALA A 181 37.69 -30.07 73.52
N ALA A 182 36.37 -30.26 73.65
CA ALA A 182 35.61 -31.12 72.75
C ALA A 182 35.59 -30.56 71.32
N ALA A 183 36.10 -31.34 70.35
CA ALA A 183 36.18 -30.94 68.95
C ALA A 183 34.81 -30.77 68.30
N VAL A 184 34.70 -29.79 67.39
CA VAL A 184 33.46 -29.49 66.65
C VAL A 184 33.08 -30.67 65.73
N PRO A 185 31.95 -31.37 65.95
CA PRO A 185 31.40 -32.22 64.91
C PRO A 185 30.86 -31.31 63.80
N ALA A 186 31.34 -31.48 62.58
CA ALA A 186 30.85 -30.74 61.42
C ALA A 186 29.38 -31.10 61.17
N GLY A 187 28.46 -30.30 61.72
CA GLY A 187 27.03 -30.48 61.53
C GLY A 187 26.71 -30.40 60.04
N ASN A 188 26.42 -31.57 59.44
CA ASN A 188 26.17 -31.68 58.01
C ASN A 188 25.08 -30.68 57.61
N ASN A 189 25.49 -29.64 56.89
CA ASN A 189 24.59 -28.62 56.37
C ASN A 189 23.80 -29.24 55.22
N SER A 190 22.78 -30.01 55.59
CA SER A 190 21.85 -30.67 54.69
C SER A 190 21.27 -29.63 53.77
N ARG A 191 21.85 -29.54 52.57
CA ARG A 191 21.44 -28.66 51.49
C ARG A 191 19.98 -28.95 51.20
N SER A 192 19.10 -28.19 51.85
CA SER A 192 17.67 -28.30 51.68
C SER A 192 17.42 -28.12 50.20
N THR A 193 16.97 -29.19 49.55
CA THR A 193 16.78 -29.18 48.11
C THR A 193 15.54 -28.35 47.86
N TRP A 194 15.76 -27.04 47.70
CA TRP A 194 14.77 -26.06 47.25
C TRP A 194 14.28 -26.50 45.87
N LYS A 195 13.32 -27.43 45.87
CA LYS A 195 12.43 -27.70 44.75
C LYS A 195 11.50 -26.50 44.63
N GLY A 196 12.09 -25.38 44.20
CA GLY A 196 11.34 -24.25 43.69
C GLY A 196 10.40 -24.80 42.64
N LYS A 197 9.09 -24.75 42.94
CA LYS A 197 8.07 -25.21 42.00
C LYS A 197 8.28 -24.41 40.73
N HIS A 198 8.61 -25.09 39.62
CA HIS A 198 8.81 -24.44 38.34
C HIS A 198 7.53 -23.67 37.99
N TYR A 199 7.53 -22.36 38.21
CA TYR A 199 6.50 -21.51 37.68
C TYR A 199 6.60 -21.64 36.16
N PRO A 200 5.54 -22.05 35.45
CA PRO A 200 5.64 -22.31 34.02
C PRO A 200 5.88 -20.97 33.32
N SER A 201 7.12 -20.75 32.90
CA SER A 201 7.51 -19.62 32.06
C SER A 201 6.84 -19.79 30.70
N LYS A 202 5.57 -19.36 30.64
CA LYS A 202 4.76 -19.36 29.42
C LYS A 202 5.50 -18.53 28.40
N LYS A 203 6.01 -19.19 27.35
CA LYS A 203 6.73 -18.55 26.25
C LYS A 203 5.79 -17.62 25.46
N PHE A 204 5.57 -16.41 25.98
CA PHE A 204 4.85 -15.33 25.31
C PHE A 204 5.71 -14.70 24.21
N PHE A 205 6.10 -15.53 23.24
CA PHE A 205 6.73 -15.11 21.99
C PHE A 205 5.86 -15.52 20.81
N SER A 206 5.01 -14.55 20.41
CA SER A 206 4.72 -14.22 19.02
C SER A 206 4.45 -15.38 18.05
N LYS A 207 3.32 -16.08 18.21
CA LYS A 207 2.67 -16.85 17.12
C LYS A 207 1.62 -16.03 16.33
N ARG A 208 1.84 -14.71 16.18
CA ARG A 208 1.09 -13.86 15.24
C ARG A 208 1.91 -12.66 14.74
N LEU A 209 2.94 -12.95 13.93
CA LEU A 209 3.45 -12.00 12.95
C LEU A 209 3.70 -12.78 11.65
N LYS A 210 2.72 -12.75 10.73
CA LYS A 210 2.84 -13.40 9.41
C LYS A 210 1.98 -12.72 8.33
N GLN A 211 1.90 -11.39 8.43
CA GLN A 211 1.35 -10.41 7.48
C GLN A 211 2.05 -9.07 7.79
N GLU A 212 2.25 -8.15 6.85
CA GLU A 212 2.24 -8.33 5.38
C GLU A 212 3.67 -8.74 4.93
N SER A 213 4.46 -8.16 4.00
CA SER A 213 4.30 -7.12 2.97
C SER A 213 5.40 -7.30 1.91
N GLY A 214 5.27 -6.69 0.72
CA GLY A 214 6.32 -6.79 -0.31
C GLY A 214 5.93 -6.28 -1.69
N PHE A 215 5.65 -4.98 -1.84
CA PHE A 215 5.35 -4.35 -3.14
C PHE A 215 6.14 -3.05 -3.31
N TYR A 216 7.33 -3.14 -3.93
CA TYR A 216 8.14 -2.00 -4.36
C TYR A 216 8.77 -2.29 -5.73
N CYS A 217 9.09 -1.25 -6.50
CA CYS A 217 9.14 -1.32 -7.95
C CYS A 217 10.54 -1.53 -8.58
N SER A 218 10.56 -2.29 -9.67
CA SER A 218 11.35 -2.08 -10.90
C SER A 218 12.81 -1.58 -10.79
N ALA A 219 13.76 -2.52 -10.91
CA ALA A 219 15.05 -2.30 -11.60
C ALA A 219 15.51 -3.60 -12.28
N ARG A 220 16.36 -3.49 -13.33
CA ARG A 220 16.85 -4.65 -14.10
C ARG A 220 18.12 -5.24 -13.49
N GLN A 221 18.15 -6.56 -13.27
CA GLN A 221 19.36 -7.37 -13.51
C GLN A 221 19.04 -8.86 -13.63
N ALA A 222 19.49 -9.50 -14.71
CA ALA A 222 19.29 -10.93 -14.95
C ALA A 222 20.38 -11.77 -14.25
N VAL A 223 20.27 -11.91 -12.93
CA VAL A 223 21.19 -12.72 -12.14
C VAL A 223 20.88 -14.21 -12.33
N ARG A 224 21.70 -14.90 -13.13
CA ARG A 224 21.69 -16.37 -13.22
C ARG A 224 22.32 -16.99 -11.96
N GLY A 225 21.58 -16.97 -10.85
CA GLY A 225 21.90 -17.68 -9.61
C GLY A 225 21.27 -19.07 -9.57
N LYS A 226 22.03 -20.09 -9.15
CA LYS A 226 21.50 -21.45 -8.94
C LYS A 226 20.66 -21.52 -7.67
N GLY A 227 19.56 -22.27 -7.71
CA GLY A 227 19.00 -22.90 -6.50
C GLY A 227 17.63 -22.44 -6.03
N GLY A 228 16.60 -22.51 -6.90
CA GLY A 228 15.24 -22.61 -6.39
C GLY A 228 14.14 -22.15 -7.33
N ASP A 229 13.80 -20.87 -7.20
CA ASP A 229 12.49 -20.34 -7.61
C ASP A 229 12.41 -20.03 -9.11
N TRP A 230 11.21 -20.12 -9.68
CA TRP A 230 10.97 -20.05 -11.13
C TRP A 230 9.89 -19.05 -11.51
N ASP A 231 10.13 -18.29 -12.58
CA ASP A 231 9.17 -17.32 -13.10
C ASP A 231 8.15 -17.95 -14.04
N CYS A 232 6.87 -17.71 -13.78
CA CYS A 232 5.81 -18.21 -14.65
C CYS A 232 5.72 -17.40 -15.95
N GLN A 233 6.03 -18.02 -17.08
CA GLN A 233 6.02 -17.40 -18.43
C GLN A 233 4.68 -16.76 -18.83
N GLN A 234 3.57 -17.12 -18.18
CA GLN A 234 2.22 -16.66 -18.48
C GLN A 234 1.74 -15.47 -17.63
N CYS A 235 2.41 -15.16 -16.52
CA CYS A 235 1.99 -14.04 -15.64
C CYS A 235 3.12 -13.39 -14.83
N HIS A 236 4.38 -13.75 -15.12
CA HIS A 236 5.63 -13.25 -14.55
C HIS A 236 5.67 -13.18 -13.01
N SER A 237 4.96 -14.09 -12.35
CA SER A 237 5.07 -14.29 -10.90
C SER A 237 6.16 -15.30 -10.58
N VAL A 238 7.07 -14.93 -9.67
CA VAL A 238 8.01 -15.85 -9.03
C VAL A 238 7.24 -16.96 -8.30
N ASN A 239 7.65 -18.21 -8.46
CA ASN A 239 7.10 -19.37 -7.77
C ASN A 239 8.19 -20.16 -7.04
N PHE A 240 7.86 -20.61 -5.83
CA PHE A 240 8.80 -21.42 -5.05
C PHE A 240 9.18 -22.73 -5.75
N SER A 241 10.46 -23.10 -5.66
CA SER A 241 11.10 -24.29 -6.25
C SER A 241 10.29 -25.58 -6.24
N TRP A 242 9.59 -25.87 -5.13
CA TRP A 242 8.81 -27.08 -4.91
C TRP A 242 7.45 -27.10 -5.64
N ARG A 243 7.02 -25.99 -6.25
CA ARG A 243 5.72 -25.87 -6.90
C ARG A 243 5.78 -26.21 -8.39
N LYS A 244 5.25 -27.37 -8.77
CA LYS A 244 5.06 -27.77 -10.18
C LYS A 244 4.00 -26.95 -10.94
N LYS A 245 3.25 -26.07 -10.26
CA LYS A 245 2.19 -25.21 -10.81
C LYS A 245 2.27 -23.80 -10.23
N CYS A 246 2.02 -22.81 -11.08
CA CYS A 246 2.00 -21.40 -10.70
C CYS A 246 0.92 -21.13 -9.65
N PHE A 247 1.26 -20.37 -8.59
CA PHE A 247 0.32 -20.05 -7.52
C PHE A 247 -0.85 -19.19 -8.01
N LYS A 248 -0.58 -18.30 -8.99
CA LYS A 248 -1.50 -17.28 -9.50
C LYS A 248 -2.37 -17.81 -10.65
N CYS A 249 -1.77 -18.29 -11.74
CA CYS A 249 -2.51 -18.76 -12.93
C CYS A 249 -2.66 -20.28 -13.07
N LYS A 250 -2.19 -21.08 -12.09
CA LYS A 250 -2.27 -22.56 -12.05
C LYS A 250 -1.54 -23.34 -13.16
N ASN A 251 -1.06 -22.69 -14.23
CA ASN A 251 -0.26 -23.31 -15.29
C ASN A 251 1.00 -23.98 -14.74
N PHE A 252 1.46 -25.03 -15.42
CA PHE A 252 2.64 -25.81 -15.03
C PHE A 252 3.95 -25.04 -15.24
N GLN A 253 5.04 -25.58 -14.70
CA GLN A 253 6.41 -25.16 -15.00
C GLN A 253 6.87 -25.82 -16.30
N ASP A 254 7.11 -25.04 -17.36
CA ASP A 254 7.58 -25.54 -18.65
C ASP A 254 9.06 -25.95 -18.56
N ALA A 255 9.32 -27.26 -18.42
CA ALA A 255 10.66 -27.83 -18.29
C ALA A 255 11.39 -27.88 -19.65
N ARG A 256 11.93 -26.75 -20.11
CA ARG A 256 12.83 -26.71 -21.27
C ARG A 256 14.23 -27.21 -20.92
N GLU A 257 14.44 -28.50 -21.19
CA GLU A 257 15.68 -29.11 -21.72
C GLU A 257 17.00 -28.53 -21.20
N GLY A 258 17.53 -29.15 -20.12
CA GLY A 258 18.85 -28.84 -19.55
C GLY A 258 19.84 -30.02 -19.53
N GLU A 259 19.48 -31.19 -20.06
CA GLU A 259 20.26 -32.42 -19.91
C GLU A 259 20.39 -33.21 -21.23
N ARG A 260 21.21 -32.71 -22.18
CA ARG A 260 21.71 -33.55 -23.30
C ARG A 260 23.05 -33.12 -23.89
N SER A 261 24.15 -33.22 -23.12
CA SER A 261 25.54 -33.33 -23.61
C SER A 261 26.54 -33.46 -22.43
N ALA A 262 26.68 -34.66 -21.85
CA ALA A 262 27.71 -34.94 -20.83
C ALA A 262 27.91 -36.45 -20.53
N HIS A 263 28.03 -37.31 -21.55
CA HIS A 263 28.70 -38.62 -21.42
C HIS A 263 29.40 -38.97 -22.73
N ASN A 264 30.59 -39.56 -22.61
CA ASN A 264 31.27 -40.30 -23.67
C ASN A 264 30.71 -41.73 -23.74
#